data_AF-A0A1V6JR93-F1
#
_entry.id   AF-A0A1V6JR93-F1
#
_cell.length_a   1.000
_cell.length_b   1.000
_cell.length_c   1.000
_cell.angle_alpha   90.00
_cell.angle_beta   90.00
_cell.angle_gamma   90.00
#
_symmetry.space_group_name_H-M   'P 1'
#
loop_
_entity.id
_entity.type
_entity.pdbx_description
1 polymer ?
#
loop_
_entity_poly.entity_id
_entity_poly.type
_entity_poly.pdbx_seq_one_letter_code
_entity_poly.pdbx_strand_id
1 'polypeptide(L)'
;MPVNNKPHRLFVNQAMMKGGKTALGEIATFEIEQDNEKADKEYPTPLILTEQLKKEQLTTALDSLTASKKDILKYLNYIKTEETLLKNITKLITQLKNKEKNIRIP
;
A
#
# COMPACT_ATOMS: atom_id res chain seq x y z
N MET A 1 -14.12 -12.40 8.77
CA MET A 1 -14.77 -11.36 9.59
C MET A 1 -15.19 -11.96 10.93
N PRO A 2 -14.81 -11.35 12.06
CA PRO A 2 -15.21 -11.85 13.37
C PRO A 2 -16.71 -11.59 13.59
N VAL A 3 -17.42 -12.59 14.09
CA VAL A 3 -18.79 -12.50 14.59
C VAL A 3 -18.78 -12.96 16.04
N ASN A 4 -18.79 -12.01 16.98
CA ASN A 4 -19.02 -12.16 18.43
C ASN A 4 -19.07 -13.62 18.96
N ASN A 5 -17.91 -14.27 19.14
CA ASN A 5 -17.77 -15.60 19.74
C ASN A 5 -18.61 -16.74 19.12
N LYS A 6 -18.96 -16.65 17.83
CA LYS A 6 -19.70 -17.69 17.10
C LYS A 6 -18.78 -18.50 16.17
N PRO A 7 -19.17 -19.73 15.79
CA PRO A 7 -18.42 -20.54 14.84
C PRO A 7 -18.21 -19.80 13.51
N HIS A 8 -16.97 -19.82 13.03
CA HIS A 8 -16.57 -19.23 11.76
C HIS A 8 -17.05 -20.08 10.59
N ARG A 9 -17.47 -19.44 9.50
CA ARG A 9 -17.87 -20.10 8.25
C ARG A 9 -16.86 -19.76 7.16
N LEU A 10 -16.30 -20.78 6.51
CA LEU A 10 -15.50 -20.63 5.30
C LEU A 10 -16.45 -20.64 4.10
N PHE A 11 -16.53 -19.52 3.38
CA PHE A 11 -17.34 -19.43 2.17
C PHE A 11 -16.50 -19.84 0.96
N VAL A 12 -16.98 -20.83 0.21
CA VAL A 12 -16.37 -21.28 -1.03
C VAL A 12 -17.05 -20.59 -2.19
N ASN A 13 -16.29 -19.87 -3.01
CA ASN A 13 -16.83 -19.19 -4.20
C ASN A 13 -16.77 -20.11 -5.43
N GLN A 14 -17.40 -19.68 -6.54
CA GLN A 14 -17.46 -20.48 -7.76
C GLN A 14 -16.08 -20.75 -8.39
N ALA A 15 -15.12 -19.84 -8.25
CA ALA A 15 -13.77 -20.03 -8.75
C ALA A 15 -13.02 -21.12 -7.97
N MET A 16 -13.18 -21.15 -6.64
CA MET A 16 -12.63 -22.18 -5.76
C MET A 16 -13.25 -23.55 -6.03
N MET A 17 -14.57 -23.63 -6.25
CA MET A 17 -15.24 -24.89 -6.64
C MET A 17 -14.68 -25.45 -7.94
N LYS A 18 -14.52 -24.59 -8.96
CA LYS A 18 -13.93 -24.97 -10.25
C LYS A 18 -12.47 -25.44 -10.11
N GLY A 19 -11.65 -24.70 -9.37
CA GLY A 19 -10.24 -25.03 -9.16
C GLY A 19 -10.04 -26.33 -8.37
N GLY A 20 -10.87 -26.55 -7.35
CA GLY A 20 -10.87 -27.77 -6.54
C GLY A 20 -11.61 -28.96 -7.17
N LYS A 21 -12.14 -28.81 -8.40
CA LYS A 21 -12.97 -29.82 -9.09
C LYS A 21 -14.05 -30.41 -8.18
N THR A 22 -14.75 -29.54 -7.46
CA THR A 22 -15.81 -29.91 -6.52
C THR A 22 -17.12 -29.19 -6.85
N ALA A 23 -18.24 -29.79 -6.45
CA ALA A 23 -19.59 -29.27 -6.66
C ALA A 23 -20.41 -29.20 -5.36
N LEU A 24 -21.60 -28.62 -5.45
CA LEU A 24 -22.53 -28.53 -4.32
C LEU A 24 -22.92 -29.94 -3.87
N GLY A 25 -22.74 -30.24 -2.58
CA GLY A 25 -23.06 -31.54 -1.98
C GLY A 25 -21.89 -32.53 -1.93
N GLU A 26 -20.74 -32.17 -2.49
CA GLU A 26 -19.52 -32.98 -2.40
C GLU A 26 -18.67 -32.61 -1.18
N ILE A 27 -17.83 -33.56 -0.75
CA ILE A 27 -16.89 -33.36 0.36
C ILE A 27 -15.59 -32.80 -0.21
N ALA A 28 -15.12 -31.68 0.35
CA ALA A 28 -13.84 -31.07 0.01
C ALA A 28 -12.92 -31.01 1.24
N THR A 29 -11.62 -31.15 1.02
CA THR A 29 -10.58 -31.03 2.05
C THR A 29 -9.90 -29.67 1.94
N PHE A 30 -9.73 -28.98 3.06
CA PHE A 30 -9.07 -27.68 3.12
C PHE A 30 -7.89 -27.75 4.09
N GLU A 31 -6.76 -27.19 3.66
CA GLU A 31 -5.62 -26.90 4.52
C GLU A 31 -5.59 -25.39 4.74
N ILE A 32 -5.56 -24.96 6.01
CA ILE A 32 -5.66 -23.56 6.40
C ILE A 32 -4.46 -23.25 7.27
N GLU A 33 -3.66 -22.28 6.84
CA GLU A 33 -2.53 -21.77 7.61
C GLU A 33 -2.64 -20.26 7.80
N GLN A 34 -2.09 -19.78 8.91
CA GLN A 34 -1.98 -18.35 9.15
C GLN A 34 -0.68 -17.85 8.55
N ASP A 35 -0.79 -17.03 7.50
CA ASP A 35 0.34 -16.28 6.98
C ASP A 35 0.73 -15.19 7.98
N ASN A 36 1.95 -15.29 8.50
CA ASN A 36 2.54 -14.30 9.41
C ASN A 36 3.51 -13.37 8.67
N GLU A 37 3.75 -13.57 7.38
CA GLU A 37 4.56 -12.68 6.58
C GLU A 37 3.80 -11.38 6.34
N LYS A 38 4.25 -10.32 7.02
CA LYS A 38 3.95 -8.98 6.56
C LYS A 38 4.73 -8.79 5.27
N ALA A 39 4.07 -8.91 4.13
CA ALA A 39 4.63 -8.49 2.87
C ALA A 39 4.95 -6.98 2.96
N ASP A 40 6.18 -6.66 3.35
CA ASP A 40 6.75 -5.33 3.31
C ASP A 40 6.92 -4.99 1.82
N LYS A 41 5.84 -4.49 1.21
CA LYS A 41 5.90 -3.96 -0.14
C LYS A 41 6.78 -2.72 -0.13
N GLU A 42 8.01 -2.88 -0.58
CA GLU A 42 8.89 -1.76 -0.89
C GLU A 42 8.40 -1.06 -2.16
N TYR A 43 8.18 0.24 -2.05
CA TYR A 43 7.77 1.06 -3.18
C TYR A 43 9.01 1.79 -3.72
N PRO A 44 9.33 1.66 -5.01
CA PRO A 44 10.48 2.34 -5.58
C PRO A 44 10.31 3.85 -5.47
N THR A 45 11.41 4.56 -5.22
CA THR A 45 11.38 6.02 -5.15
C THR A 45 11.37 6.57 -6.57
N PRO A 46 10.37 7.38 -6.98
CA PRO A 46 10.35 7.95 -8.32
C PRO A 46 11.59 8.83 -8.56
N LEU A 47 12.24 8.71 -9.73
CA LEU A 47 13.43 9.50 -10.09
C LEU A 47 13.16 11.01 -9.96
N ILE A 48 12.00 11.45 -10.44
CA ILE A 48 11.55 12.85 -10.40
C ILE A 48 11.52 13.38 -8.95
N LEU A 49 11.08 12.56 -7.99
CA LEU A 49 11.07 12.92 -6.57
C LEU A 49 12.50 13.10 -6.04
N THR A 50 13.41 12.17 -6.40
CA THR A 50 14.81 12.24 -5.94
C THR A 50 15.55 13.47 -6.48
N GLU A 51 15.30 13.84 -7.74
CA GLU A 51 15.92 15.02 -8.36
C GLU A 51 15.45 16.31 -7.69
N GLN A 52 14.14 16.44 -7.47
CA GLN A 52 13.60 17.64 -6.84
C GLN A 52 14.01 17.76 -5.36
N LEU A 53 14.09 16.65 -4.62
CA LEU A 53 14.58 16.65 -3.24
C LEU A 53 16.06 17.03 -3.14
N LYS A 54 16.90 16.58 -4.08
CA LYS A 54 18.32 16.97 -4.15
C LYS A 54 18.47 18.46 -4.44
N LYS A 55 17.69 18.99 -5.39
CA LYS A 55 17.69 20.41 -5.75
C LYS A 55 17.35 21.31 -4.56
N GLU A 56 16.41 20.87 -3.73
CA GLU A 56 15.91 21.62 -2.57
C GLU A 56 16.61 21.26 -1.25
N GLN A 57 17.56 20.32 -1.25
CA GLN A 57 18.27 19.81 -0.07
C GLN A 57 17.35 19.25 1.04
N LEU A 58 16.21 18.67 0.66
CA LEU A 58 15.17 18.17 1.58
C LEU A 58 15.21 16.64 1.78
N THR A 59 16.27 15.97 1.34
CA THR A 59 16.43 14.51 1.47
C THR A 59 16.33 14.04 2.92
N THR A 60 16.99 14.75 3.84
CA THR A 60 16.96 14.47 5.28
C THR A 60 15.58 14.70 5.90
N ALA A 61 14.83 15.68 5.40
CA ALA A 61 13.47 15.94 5.85
C ALA A 61 12.54 14.78 5.48
N LEU A 62 12.65 14.25 4.26
CA LEU A 62 11.85 13.09 3.85
C LEU A 62 12.23 11.82 4.63
N ASP A 63 13.53 11.60 4.86
CA ASP A 63 14.00 10.42 5.62
C ASP A 63 13.59 10.46 7.09
N SER A 64 13.35 11.64 7.65
CA SER A 64 12.81 11.78 9.02
C SER A 64 11.37 11.29 9.16
N LEU A 65 10.63 11.14 8.05
CA LEU A 65 9.22 10.74 8.02
C LEU A 65 9.05 9.23 7.82
N THR A 66 9.80 8.41 8.56
CA THR A 66 9.90 6.96 8.34
C THR A 66 8.55 6.24 8.18
N ALA A 67 7.53 6.61 8.98
CA ALA A 67 6.19 6.04 8.88
C ALA A 67 5.44 6.54 7.62
N SER A 68 5.37 7.86 7.41
CA SER A 68 4.63 8.45 6.30
C SER A 68 5.32 8.25 4.94
N LYS A 69 6.64 8.01 4.90
CA LYS A 69 7.42 7.80 3.68
C LYS A 69 6.90 6.62 2.87
N LYS A 70 6.57 5.50 3.52
CA LYS A 70 6.03 4.32 2.82
C LYS A 70 4.70 4.64 2.14
N ASP A 71 3.81 5.35 2.83
CA ASP A 71 2.50 5.74 2.28
C ASP A 71 2.64 6.76 1.15
N ILE A 72 3.58 7.71 1.28
CA ILE A 72 3.94 8.65 0.22
C ILE A 72 4.38 7.91 -1.03
N LEU A 73 5.35 7.01 -0.89
CA LEU A 73 5.88 6.26 -2.03
C LEU A 73 4.84 5.35 -2.66
N LYS A 74 3.98 4.73 -1.85
CA LYS A 74 2.83 3.95 -2.32
C LYS A 74 1.89 4.77 -3.19
N TYR A 75 1.50 5.96 -2.72
CA TYR A 75 0.60 6.84 -3.45
C TYR A 75 1.23 7.34 -4.76
N LEU A 76 2.48 7.80 -4.71
CA LEU A 76 3.18 8.28 -5.89
C LEU A 76 3.32 7.20 -6.97
N ASN A 77 3.53 5.94 -6.58
CA ASN A 77 3.58 4.82 -7.54
C ASN A 77 2.20 4.41 -8.09
N TYR A 78 1.10 4.77 -7.42
CA TYR A 78 -0.25 4.52 -7.92
C TYR A 78 -0.67 5.52 -9.01
N ILE A 79 -0.09 6.73 -8.98
CA ILE A 79 -0.39 7.78 -9.94
C ILE A 79 0.19 7.42 -11.31
N LYS A 80 -0.70 7.25 -12.29
CA LYS A 80 -0.33 6.93 -13.68
C LYS A 80 -0.11 8.16 -14.56
N THR A 81 -0.64 9.32 -14.16
CA THR A 81 -0.57 10.55 -14.95
C THR A 81 0.57 11.44 -14.46
N GLU A 82 1.51 11.75 -15.36
CA GLU A 82 2.71 12.54 -15.05
C GLU A 82 2.38 13.93 -14.49
N GLU A 83 1.34 14.60 -15.02
CA GLU A 83 0.92 15.92 -14.53
C GLU A 83 0.47 15.88 -13.06
N THR A 84 -0.30 14.85 -12.67
CA THR A 84 -0.79 14.74 -11.29
C THR A 84 0.33 14.29 -10.36
N LEU A 85 1.28 13.49 -10.86
CA LEU A 85 2.50 13.13 -10.14
C LEU A 85 3.31 14.38 -9.80
N LEU A 86 3.58 15.24 -10.79
CA LEU A 86 4.33 16.48 -10.61
C LEU A 86 3.65 17.45 -9.63
N LYS A 87 2.33 17.62 -9.73
CA LYS A 87 1.56 18.47 -8.79
C LYS A 87 1.70 17.97 -7.35
N ASN A 88 1.57 16.65 -7.14
CA ASN A 88 1.67 16.06 -5.81
C ASN A 88 3.09 16.12 -5.26
N ILE A 89 4.13 15.89 -6.09
CA ILE A 89 5.52 16.05 -5.66
C ILE A 89 5.79 17.51 -5.27
N THR A 90 5.33 18.48 -6.06
CA THR A 90 5.54 19.91 -5.77
C THR A 90 4.88 20.29 -4.44
N LYS A 91 3.65 19.81 -4.20
CA LYS A 91 2.94 20.02 -2.94
C LYS A 91 3.70 19.40 -1.76
N LEU A 92 4.20 18.18 -1.95
CA LEU A 92 4.99 17.49 -0.93
C LEU A 92 6.27 18.27 -0.56
N ILE A 93 6.97 18.81 -1.55
CA ILE A 93 8.14 19.67 -1.33
C ILE A 93 7.77 20.93 -0.55
N THR A 94 6.65 21.59 -0.88
CA THR A 94 6.21 22.77 -0.12
C THR A 94 5.89 22.44 1.33
N GLN A 95 5.27 21.28 1.60
CA GLN A 95 4.98 20.83 2.97
C GLN A 95 6.26 20.49 3.74
N LEU A 96 7.25 19.87 3.08
CA LEU A 96 8.57 19.60 3.64
C LEU A 96 9.32 20.89 3.99
N LYS A 97 9.29 21.91 3.11
CA LYS A 97 9.87 23.24 3.39
C LYS A 97 9.22 23.91 4.60
N ASN A 98 7.90 23.77 4.73
CA ASN A 98 7.13 24.34 5.84
C ASN A 98 7.29 23.56 7.15
N LYS A 99 8.08 22.46 7.17
CA LYS A 99 8.26 21.58 8.34
C LYS A 99 6.92 21.09 8.91
N GLU A 100 5.94 20.84 8.06
CA GLU A 100 4.64 20.33 8.48
C GLU A 100 4.81 18.93 9.09
N LYS A 101 4.41 18.78 10.36
CA LYS A 101 4.47 17.48 11.07
C LYS A 101 3.48 16.45 10.52
N ASN A 102 2.46 16.91 9.78
CA ASN A 102 1.40 16.07 9.23
C ASN A 102 1.28 16.29 7.72
N ILE A 103 2.06 15.51 6.97
CA ILE A 103 2.07 15.59 5.51
C ILE A 103 0.81 14.93 4.98
N ARG A 104 -0.07 15.75 4.40
CA ARG A 104 -1.37 15.33 3.89
C ARG A 104 -1.29 15.14 2.38
N ILE A 105 -1.23 13.88 1.98
CA ILE A 105 -1.33 13.45 0.59
C ILE A 105 -2.81 13.21 0.29
N PRO A 106 -3.34 13.65 -0.85
CA PRO A 106 -4.74 13.40 -1.22
C PRO A 106 -5.05 11.91 -1.41
#